data_AF-A0A397IRH6-F1
#
_entry.id   AF-A0A397IRH6-F1
#
_cell.length_a   1.000
_cell.length_b   1.000
_cell.length_c   1.000
_cell.angle_alpha   90.00
_cell.angle_beta   90.00
_cell.angle_gamma   90.00
#
_symmetry.space_group_name_H-M   'P 1'
#
loop_
_entity.id
_entity.type
_entity.pdbx_description
1 polymer ?
#
loop_
_entity_poly.entity_id
_entity_poly.type
_entity_poly.pdbx_seq_one_letter_code
_entity_poly.pdbx_strand_id
1 'polypeptide(L)'
;MWVQLNLEEMQQTARLRGGECISKEYTKSIERYIWKCAKSHIWRATFNDIRNSNSWCPYCQYYKREKLCREIVSKYFGPPSNTRQPDFLKTSEYPRGLQLDIYYPEYGFAIEVQGEQHEKYIKFFHRGDPNNFIKQQARDQLKIELCEENWIVLRYVWYYEDPYVVIPEHLRELGLIE
;
A
#
# COMPACT_ATOMS: atom_id res chain seq x y z
N MET A 1 -17.76 34.28 22.40
CA MET A 1 -17.13 33.46 23.45
C MET A 1 -16.30 32.40 22.75
N TRP A 2 -15.00 32.65 22.58
CA TRP A 2 -14.12 31.79 21.78
C TRP A 2 -13.66 30.62 22.64
N VAL A 3 -14.03 29.40 22.25
CA VAL A 3 -13.67 28.18 22.98
C VAL A 3 -12.15 28.00 22.89
N GLN A 4 -11.51 28.00 24.06
CA GLN A 4 -10.15 27.55 24.26
C GLN A 4 -10.10 26.04 23.95
N LEU A 5 -9.84 25.68 22.69
CA LEU A 5 -9.52 24.29 22.34
C LEU A 5 -8.13 24.04 22.93
N ASN A 6 -8.03 23.22 23.97
CA ASN A 6 -6.77 22.95 24.65
C ASN A 6 -6.09 21.70 24.05
N LEU A 7 -4.79 21.54 24.29
CA LEU A 7 -3.97 20.41 23.82
C LEU A 7 -4.60 19.02 24.07
N GLU A 8 -5.44 18.89 25.10
CA GLU A 8 -6.12 17.64 25.47
C GLU A 8 -7.04 17.15 24.35
N GLU A 9 -7.76 18.03 23.66
CA GLU A 9 -8.64 17.64 22.56
C GLU A 9 -7.85 17.10 21.36
N MET A 10 -6.68 17.67 21.08
CA MET A 10 -5.81 17.18 20.01
C MET A 10 -5.28 15.79 20.35
N GLN A 11 -4.81 15.61 21.59
CA GLN A 11 -4.34 14.31 22.08
C GLN A 11 -5.47 13.28 22.07
N GLN A 12 -6.67 13.65 22.50
CA GLN A 12 -7.83 12.77 22.50
C GLN A 12 -8.27 12.41 21.07
N THR A 13 -8.29 13.37 20.15
CA THR A 13 -8.59 13.12 18.74
C THR A 13 -7.59 12.14 18.13
N ALA A 14 -6.30 12.30 18.45
CA ALA A 14 -5.27 11.38 18.00
C ALA A 14 -5.48 9.97 18.57
N ARG A 15 -5.74 9.85 19.88
CA ARG A 15 -6.01 8.56 20.54
C ARG A 15 -7.22 7.84 19.96
N LEU A 16 -8.33 8.56 19.75
CA LEU A 16 -9.56 8.00 19.14
C LEU A 16 -9.31 7.47 17.72
N ARG A 17 -8.30 7.99 17.02
CA ARG A 17 -7.88 7.53 15.69
C ARG A 17 -6.67 6.59 15.74
N GLY A 18 -6.39 6.01 16.91
CA GLY A 18 -5.31 5.04 17.11
C GLY A 18 -3.91 5.63 16.94
N GLY A 19 -3.73 6.92 17.18
CA GLY A 19 -2.44 7.61 17.04
C GLY A 19 -2.13 8.55 18.20
N GLU A 20 -1.15 9.43 17.97
CA GLU A 20 -0.59 10.34 18.96
C GLU A 20 -0.44 11.74 18.38
N CYS A 21 -0.74 12.76 19.19
CA CYS A 21 -0.33 14.13 18.92
C CYS A 21 1.05 14.34 19.54
N ILE A 22 2.08 14.51 18.71
CA ILE A 22 3.47 14.72 19.15
C ILE A 22 3.71 16.16 19.61
N SER A 23 3.00 17.11 18.99
CA SER A 23 3.09 18.52 19.40
C SER A 23 2.66 18.69 20.87
N LYS A 24 3.47 19.43 21.62
CA LYS A 24 3.30 19.66 23.07
C LYS A 24 2.59 20.96 23.41
N GLU A 25 2.36 21.82 22.42
CA GLU A 25 1.75 23.13 22.59
C GLU A 25 0.68 23.32 21.54
N TYR A 26 -0.46 23.87 21.97
CA TYR A 26 -1.48 24.37 21.08
C TYR A 26 -1.50 25.89 21.16
N THR A 27 -1.30 26.50 20.01
CA THR A 27 -1.17 27.93 19.81
C THR A 27 -2.41 28.45 19.11
N LYS A 28 -2.74 27.92 17.91
CA LYS A 28 -3.87 28.34 17.05
C LYS A 28 -4.30 27.23 16.09
N SER A 29 -5.58 27.18 15.74
CA SER A 29 -6.15 26.17 14.83
C SER A 29 -5.55 26.13 13.41
N ILE A 30 -4.94 27.23 12.97
CA ILE A 30 -4.30 27.37 11.66
C ILE A 30 -2.85 26.86 11.61
N GLU A 31 -2.22 26.64 12.77
CA GLU A 31 -0.85 26.14 12.81
C GLU A 31 -0.81 24.64 12.51
N ARG A 32 0.30 24.19 11.92
CA ARG A 32 0.52 22.78 11.60
C ARG A 32 1.21 22.08 12.77
N TYR A 33 0.52 21.10 13.33
CA TYR A 33 0.98 20.26 14.43
C TYR A 33 1.52 18.92 13.93
N ILE A 34 2.33 18.28 14.75
CA ILE A 34 2.95 16.98 14.45
C ILE A 34 2.06 15.87 15.02
N TRP A 35 1.67 14.94 14.14
CA TRP A 35 0.80 13.82 14.44
C TRP A 35 1.50 12.51 14.09
N LYS A 36 1.13 11.43 14.77
CA LYS A 36 1.60 10.07 14.56
C LYS A 36 0.42 9.11 14.50
N CYS A 37 0.40 8.15 13.59
CA CYS A 37 -0.65 7.13 13.53
C CYS A 37 -0.20 5.82 14.19
N ALA A 38 -1.09 4.83 14.30
CA ALA A 38 -0.77 3.49 14.82
C ALA A 38 0.44 2.85 14.14
N LYS A 39 0.63 3.11 12.85
CA LYS A 39 1.76 2.60 12.04
C LYS A 39 3.03 3.46 12.17
N SER A 40 3.11 4.32 13.17
CA SER A 40 4.23 5.22 13.46
C SER A 40 4.59 6.24 12.37
N HIS A 41 3.75 6.45 11.36
CA HIS A 41 3.96 7.53 10.39
C HIS A 41 3.76 8.89 11.04
N ILE A 42 4.69 9.82 10.82
CA ILE A 42 4.67 11.18 11.39
C ILE A 42 4.38 12.20 10.29
N TRP A 43 3.37 13.07 10.47
CA TRP A 43 3.06 14.13 9.51
C TRP A 43 2.72 15.45 10.19
N ARG A 44 2.69 16.52 9.38
CA ARG A 44 2.26 17.86 9.77
C ARG A 44 0.88 18.16 9.21
N ALA A 45 -0.08 18.50 10.07
CA ALA A 45 -1.43 18.91 9.68
C ALA A 45 -2.02 19.91 10.68
N THR A 46 -2.96 20.75 10.23
CA THR A 46 -3.68 21.63 11.15
C THR A 46 -4.67 20.82 11.98
N PHE A 47 -4.99 21.27 13.19
CA PHE A 47 -6.00 20.58 14.00
C PHE A 47 -7.38 20.60 13.33
N ASN A 48 -7.71 21.68 12.61
CA ASN A 48 -8.98 21.78 11.90
C ASN A 48 -9.09 20.74 10.77
N ASP A 49 -8.01 20.52 10.02
CA ASP A 49 -7.96 19.49 8.99
C ASP A 49 -8.12 18.10 9.60
N ILE A 50 -7.44 17.82 10.71
CA ILE A 50 -7.59 16.56 11.43
C ILE A 50 -9.04 16.39 11.89
N ARG A 51 -9.60 17.33 12.62
CA ARG A 51 -10.91 17.18 13.24
C ARG A 51 -12.05 17.06 12.23
N ASN A 52 -12.05 17.92 11.20
CA ASN A 52 -13.20 18.05 10.30
C ASN A 52 -13.05 17.24 9.01
N SER A 53 -11.86 16.72 8.71
CA SER A 53 -11.68 15.85 7.55
C SER A 53 -11.99 14.39 7.90
N ASN A 54 -12.49 13.65 6.90
CA ASN A 54 -12.51 12.18 6.88
C ASN A 54 -11.10 11.59 6.61
N SER A 55 -10.06 12.41 6.59
CA SER A 55 -8.66 12.01 6.47
C SER A 55 -7.93 12.06 7.81
N TRP A 56 -7.10 11.05 8.07
CA TRP A 56 -6.29 10.96 9.29
C TRP A 56 -4.81 11.05 8.94
N CYS A 57 -4.23 9.91 8.54
CA CYS A 57 -2.83 9.82 8.17
C CYS A 57 -2.71 9.84 6.65
N PRO A 58 -2.05 10.85 6.03
CA PRO A 58 -1.86 10.89 4.58
C PRO A 58 -1.05 9.69 4.09
N TYR A 59 -0.20 9.12 4.95
CA TYR A 59 0.50 7.88 4.67
C TYR A 59 -0.44 6.67 4.62
N CYS A 60 -1.36 6.55 5.57
CA CYS A 60 -2.31 5.42 5.58
C CYS A 60 -3.42 5.55 4.52
N GLN A 61 -3.81 6.77 4.16
CA GLN A 61 -4.92 7.02 3.23
C GLN A 61 -4.47 7.16 1.77
N TYR A 62 -3.26 7.68 1.53
CA TYR A 62 -2.81 8.05 0.19
C TYR A 62 -1.58 7.30 -0.31
N TYR A 63 -0.84 6.59 0.55
CA TYR A 63 0.22 5.73 0.04
C TYR A 63 -0.43 4.43 -0.39
N LYS A 64 -0.68 4.34 -1.70
CA LYS A 64 -0.86 3.08 -2.42
C LYS A 64 0.17 2.13 -1.83
N ARG A 65 -0.26 1.11 -1.10
CA ARG A 65 0.60 0.13 -0.41
C ARG A 65 1.74 -0.34 -1.33
N GLU A 66 1.44 -0.44 -2.61
CA GLU A 66 2.35 -0.59 -3.74
C GLU A 66 3.59 0.33 -3.73
N LYS A 67 3.42 1.64 -3.52
CA LYS A 67 4.52 2.62 -3.42
C LYS A 67 5.42 2.34 -2.22
N LEU A 68 4.83 2.01 -1.07
CA LEU A 68 5.60 1.64 0.12
C LEU A 68 6.41 0.36 -0.14
N CYS A 69 5.77 -0.67 -0.67
CA CYS A 69 6.46 -1.91 -1.06
C CYS A 69 7.58 -1.61 -2.06
N ARG A 70 7.33 -0.76 -3.07
CA ARG A 70 8.32 -0.34 -4.06
C ARG A 70 9.51 0.36 -3.40
N GLU A 71 9.26 1.30 -2.49
CA GLU A 71 10.33 2.01 -1.75
C GLU A 71 11.15 1.06 -0.88
N ILE A 72 10.53 0.07 -0.25
CA ILE A 72 11.23 -0.93 0.58
C ILE A 72 12.15 -1.78 -0.29
N VAL A 73 11.64 -2.41 -1.35
CA VAL A 73 12.43 -3.28 -2.23
C VAL A 73 13.54 -2.48 -2.93
N SER A 74 13.28 -1.21 -3.26
CA SER A 74 14.28 -0.35 -3.91
C SER A 74 15.50 -0.05 -3.05
N LYS A 75 15.42 -0.24 -1.73
CA LYS A 75 16.59 -0.12 -0.84
C LYS A 75 17.58 -1.28 -1.01
N TYR A 76 17.11 -2.43 -1.48
CA TYR A 76 17.93 -3.62 -1.69
C TYR A 76 18.52 -3.65 -3.10
N PHE A 77 17.72 -3.34 -4.13
CA PHE A 77 18.10 -3.56 -5.53
C PHE A 77 18.07 -2.31 -6.40
N GLY A 78 17.85 -1.13 -5.83
CA GLY A 78 17.58 0.09 -6.59
C GLY A 78 16.18 0.09 -7.23
N PRO A 79 15.87 1.07 -8.10
CA PRO A 79 14.53 1.17 -8.68
C PRO A 79 14.17 -0.10 -9.49
N PRO A 80 12.93 -0.60 -9.45
CA PRO A 80 12.49 -1.71 -10.29
C PRO A 80 12.41 -1.28 -11.75
N SER A 81 12.14 -2.24 -12.63
CA SER A 81 11.93 -2.01 -14.05
C SER A 81 10.99 -0.83 -14.34
N ASN A 82 11.35 -0.06 -15.37
CA ASN A 82 10.51 1.01 -15.89
C ASN A 82 9.25 0.47 -16.57
N THR A 83 9.27 -0.77 -17.04
CA THR A 83 8.09 -1.42 -17.61
C THR A 83 7.34 -2.22 -16.54
N ARG A 84 6.03 -2.03 -16.49
CA ARG A 84 5.11 -2.82 -15.65
C ARG A 84 4.38 -3.89 -16.44
N GLN A 85 4.49 -3.88 -17.77
CA GLN A 85 3.81 -4.77 -18.70
C GLN A 85 4.85 -5.42 -19.61
N PRO A 86 5.68 -6.33 -19.08
CA PRO A 86 6.62 -7.07 -19.92
C PRO A 86 5.88 -7.84 -21.02
N ASP A 87 6.53 -8.02 -22.17
CA ASP A 87 5.90 -8.58 -23.38
C ASP A 87 5.34 -9.98 -23.17
N PHE A 88 5.95 -10.78 -22.29
CA PHE A 88 5.47 -12.13 -21.96
C PHE A 88 4.11 -12.15 -21.26
N LEU A 89 3.62 -11.02 -20.77
CA LEU A 89 2.27 -10.92 -20.18
C LEU A 89 1.17 -10.64 -21.22
N LYS A 90 1.51 -10.56 -22.51
CA LYS A 90 0.54 -10.36 -23.60
C LYS A 90 -0.10 -11.68 -23.99
N THR A 91 -1.42 -11.67 -24.15
CA THR A 91 -2.19 -12.79 -24.70
C THR A 91 -3.15 -12.29 -25.77
N SER A 92 -3.84 -13.20 -26.46
CA SER A 92 -4.93 -12.84 -27.39
C SER A 92 -6.06 -12.07 -26.67
N GLU A 93 -6.35 -12.41 -25.42
CA GLU A 93 -7.32 -11.71 -24.57
C GLU A 93 -6.77 -10.37 -24.03
N TYR A 94 -5.46 -10.32 -23.74
CA TYR A 94 -4.77 -9.16 -23.18
C TYR A 94 -3.66 -8.66 -24.12
N PRO A 95 -3.97 -8.05 -25.28
CA PRO A 95 -2.97 -7.65 -26.27
C PRO A 95 -2.00 -6.55 -25.79
N ARG A 96 -2.40 -5.79 -24.77
CA ARG A 96 -1.53 -4.80 -24.09
C ARG A 96 -0.73 -5.37 -22.92
N GLY A 97 -0.94 -6.64 -22.58
CA GLY A 97 -0.32 -7.33 -21.47
C GLY A 97 -0.97 -7.07 -20.11
N LEU A 98 -0.90 -8.07 -19.23
CA LEU A 98 -1.17 -7.90 -17.79
C LEU A 98 -0.07 -7.05 -17.14
N GLN A 99 -0.37 -6.48 -15.96
CA GLN A 99 0.56 -5.61 -15.23
C GLN A 99 1.16 -6.32 -14.02
N LEU A 100 2.41 -6.01 -13.71
CA LEU A 100 3.07 -6.30 -12.45
C LEU A 100 3.27 -5.00 -11.66
N ASP A 101 3.03 -5.05 -10.36
CA ASP A 101 3.15 -3.86 -9.50
C ASP A 101 4.62 -3.43 -9.32
N ILE A 102 5.48 -4.39 -8.97
CA ILE A 102 6.92 -4.19 -8.75
C ILE A 102 7.66 -5.33 -9.46
N TYR A 103 8.43 -5.00 -10.49
CA TYR A 103 9.06 -5.99 -11.36
C TYR A 103 10.58 -5.83 -11.42
N TYR A 104 11.31 -6.89 -11.09
CA TYR A 104 12.77 -6.97 -11.08
C TYR A 104 13.24 -8.10 -12.01
N PRO A 105 13.28 -7.87 -13.34
CA PRO A 105 13.66 -8.90 -14.32
C PRO A 105 15.06 -9.47 -14.05
N GLU A 106 16.01 -8.62 -13.68
CA GLU A 106 17.41 -9.00 -13.44
C GLU A 106 17.57 -10.00 -12.29
N TYR A 107 16.61 -10.01 -11.37
CA TYR A 107 16.59 -10.89 -10.21
C TYR A 107 15.52 -12.00 -10.32
N GLY A 108 14.84 -12.11 -11.47
CA GLY A 108 13.86 -13.15 -11.73
C GLY A 108 12.63 -13.12 -10.80
N PHE A 109 12.19 -11.94 -10.33
CA PHE A 109 11.01 -11.86 -9.46
C PHE A 109 10.13 -10.63 -9.70
N ALA A 110 8.88 -10.75 -9.25
CA ALA A 110 7.94 -9.64 -9.15
C ALA A 110 7.14 -9.70 -7.84
N ILE A 111 6.71 -8.54 -7.35
CA ILE A 111 5.84 -8.43 -6.18
C ILE A 111 4.51 -7.82 -6.60
N GLU A 112 3.42 -8.46 -6.18
CA GLU A 112 2.04 -8.00 -6.31
C GLU A 112 1.49 -7.56 -4.95
N VAL A 113 0.87 -6.39 -4.88
CA VAL A 113 0.33 -5.84 -3.64
C VAL A 113 -1.18 -6.05 -3.59
N GLN A 114 -1.59 -7.07 -2.85
CA GLN A 114 -2.95 -7.57 -2.90
C GLN A 114 -3.85 -6.94 -1.85
N GLY A 115 -5.03 -6.52 -2.29
CA GLY A 115 -6.12 -6.05 -1.43
C GLY A 115 -7.11 -7.15 -1.08
N GLU A 116 -7.99 -6.88 -0.10
CA GLU A 116 -9.04 -7.80 0.35
C GLU A 116 -9.95 -8.28 -0.80
N GLN A 117 -10.09 -7.48 -1.85
CA GLN A 117 -10.86 -7.84 -3.04
C GLN A 117 -10.33 -9.06 -3.80
N HIS A 118 -9.06 -9.43 -3.64
CA HIS A 118 -8.48 -10.61 -4.31
C HIS A 118 -8.78 -11.92 -3.57
N GLU A 119 -9.07 -11.88 -2.27
CA GLU A 119 -9.43 -13.08 -1.50
C GLU A 119 -10.93 -13.35 -1.50
N LYS A 120 -11.74 -12.29 -1.55
CA LYS A 120 -13.21 -12.43 -1.50
C LYS A 120 -13.95 -11.39 -2.30
N TYR A 121 -15.15 -11.78 -2.71
CA TYR A 121 -16.09 -10.86 -3.33
C TYR A 121 -16.48 -9.74 -2.35
N ILE A 122 -16.11 -8.52 -2.73
CA ILE A 122 -16.58 -7.27 -2.12
C ILE A 122 -17.43 -6.51 -3.14
N LYS A 123 -18.71 -6.25 -2.81
CA LYS A 123 -19.69 -5.60 -3.71
C LYS A 123 -19.15 -4.31 -4.35
N PHE A 124 -18.48 -3.48 -3.58
CA PHE A 124 -17.90 -2.22 -4.04
C PHE A 124 -16.83 -2.43 -5.13
N PHE A 125 -15.84 -3.30 -4.88
CA PHE A 125 -14.74 -3.55 -5.82
C PHE A 125 -15.16 -4.34 -7.05
N HIS A 126 -16.19 -5.18 -6.94
CA HIS A 126 -16.70 -6.02 -8.03
C HIS A 126 -17.93 -5.43 -8.74
N ARG A 127 -18.24 -4.16 -8.50
CA ARG A 127 -19.35 -3.41 -9.13
C ARG A 127 -20.72 -4.10 -8.97
N GLY A 128 -20.91 -4.83 -7.87
CA GLY A 128 -22.14 -5.58 -7.63
C GLY A 128 -22.28 -6.89 -8.39
N ASP A 129 -21.31 -7.29 -9.22
CA ASP A 129 -21.39 -8.51 -10.03
C ASP A 129 -20.31 -9.55 -9.61
N PRO A 130 -20.71 -10.69 -9.02
CA PRO A 130 -19.78 -11.77 -8.65
C PRO A 130 -18.94 -12.31 -9.81
N ASN A 131 -19.40 -12.21 -11.06
CA ASN A 131 -18.60 -12.64 -12.21
C ASN A 131 -17.32 -11.81 -12.37
N ASN A 132 -17.29 -10.57 -11.89
CA ASN A 132 -16.07 -9.76 -11.91
C ASN A 132 -15.01 -10.30 -10.95
N PHE A 133 -15.41 -10.95 -9.85
CA PHE A 133 -14.48 -11.64 -8.95
C PHE A 133 -13.92 -12.90 -9.62
N ILE A 134 -14.77 -13.69 -10.28
CA ILE A 134 -14.33 -14.88 -11.03
C ILE A 134 -13.33 -14.49 -12.14
N LYS A 135 -13.63 -13.41 -12.89
CA LYS A 135 -12.71 -12.87 -13.90
C LYS A 135 -11.41 -12.36 -13.30
N GLN A 136 -11.45 -11.75 -12.11
CA GLN A 136 -10.24 -11.34 -11.41
C GLN A 136 -9.39 -12.54 -11.01
N GLN A 137 -9.99 -13.59 -10.44
CA GLN A 137 -9.29 -14.83 -10.09
C GLN A 137 -8.67 -15.51 -11.31
N ALA A 138 -9.39 -15.58 -12.43
CA ALA A 138 -8.86 -16.15 -13.67
C ALA A 138 -7.67 -15.34 -14.21
N ARG A 139 -7.73 -14.01 -14.10
CA ARG A 139 -6.63 -13.13 -14.51
C ARG A 139 -5.42 -13.24 -13.57
N ASP A 140 -5.65 -13.40 -12.28
CA ASP A 140 -4.58 -13.59 -11.29
C ASP A 140 -3.88 -14.94 -11.50
N GLN A 141 -4.64 -16.00 -11.84
CA GLN A 141 -4.11 -17.31 -12.21
C GLN A 141 -3.29 -17.26 -13.51
N LEU A 142 -3.82 -16.63 -14.56
CA LEU A 142 -3.08 -16.43 -15.82
C LEU A 142 -1.76 -15.69 -15.61
N LYS A 143 -1.74 -14.71 -14.70
CA LYS A 143 -0.51 -13.98 -14.36
C LYS A 143 0.53 -14.90 -13.73
N ILE A 144 0.12 -15.83 -12.85
CA ILE A 144 1.01 -16.83 -12.25
C ILE A 144 1.65 -17.67 -13.35
N GLU A 145 0.82 -18.27 -14.21
CA GLU A 145 1.27 -19.15 -15.30
C GLU A 145 2.28 -18.45 -16.22
N LEU A 146 1.95 -17.23 -16.67
CA LEU A 146 2.84 -16.47 -17.55
C LEU A 146 4.16 -16.08 -16.86
N CYS A 147 4.15 -15.81 -15.55
CA CYS A 147 5.38 -15.53 -14.81
C CYS A 147 6.23 -16.80 -14.65
N GLU A 148 5.63 -17.92 -14.31
CA GLU A 148 6.31 -19.21 -14.16
C GLU A 148 6.98 -19.67 -15.46
N GLU A 149 6.25 -19.59 -16.59
CA GLU A 149 6.79 -19.91 -17.92
C GLU A 149 8.00 -19.06 -18.32
N ASN A 150 8.14 -17.87 -17.72
CA ASN A 150 9.18 -16.90 -18.00
C ASN A 150 10.20 -16.77 -16.87
N TRP A 151 10.24 -17.73 -15.94
CA TRP A 151 11.19 -17.78 -14.82
C TRP A 151 11.14 -16.54 -13.92
N ILE A 152 9.95 -15.95 -13.79
CA ILE A 152 9.67 -14.85 -12.86
C ILE A 152 8.91 -15.41 -11.67
N VAL A 153 9.53 -15.40 -10.49
CA VAL A 153 8.86 -15.81 -9.26
C VAL A 153 7.95 -14.67 -8.79
N LEU A 154 6.66 -14.95 -8.67
CA LEU A 154 5.67 -13.99 -8.17
C LEU A 154 5.57 -14.10 -6.65
N ARG A 155 5.65 -12.96 -5.96
CA ARG A 155 5.48 -12.84 -4.51
C ARG A 155 4.35 -11.87 -4.18
N TYR A 156 3.66 -12.11 -3.08
CA TYR A 156 2.49 -11.34 -2.70
C TYR A 156 2.73 -10.58 -1.40
N VAL A 157 2.24 -9.34 -1.33
CA VAL A 157 2.16 -8.58 -0.08
C VAL A 157 0.69 -8.24 0.17
N TRP A 158 0.04 -9.03 1.00
CA TRP A 158 -1.38 -8.93 1.34
C TRP A 158 -1.66 -7.73 2.23
N TYR A 159 -2.83 -7.12 2.09
CA TYR A 159 -3.22 -5.89 2.79
C TYR A 159 -3.16 -5.92 4.34
N TYR A 160 -3.14 -7.10 4.95
CA TYR A 160 -3.01 -7.26 6.41
C TYR A 160 -1.56 -7.45 6.88
N GLU A 161 -0.61 -7.74 6.00
CA GLU A 161 0.78 -7.99 6.38
C GLU A 161 1.53 -6.68 6.70
N ASP A 162 2.70 -6.78 7.33
CA ASP A 162 3.64 -5.66 7.43
C ASP A 162 4.68 -5.77 6.29
N PRO A 163 4.68 -4.84 5.31
CA PRO A 163 5.66 -4.83 4.23
C PRO A 163 7.12 -4.81 4.69
N TYR A 164 7.42 -4.24 5.86
CA TYR A 164 8.78 -4.23 6.40
C TYR A 164 9.26 -5.58 6.91
N VAL A 165 8.32 -6.52 7.13
CA VAL A 165 8.61 -7.89 7.58
C VAL A 165 8.56 -8.85 6.40
N VAL A 166 7.44 -8.85 5.67
CA VAL A 166 7.18 -9.86 4.64
C VAL A 166 8.07 -9.68 3.40
N ILE A 167 8.45 -8.44 3.04
CA ILE A 167 9.34 -8.23 1.89
C ILE A 167 10.73 -8.82 2.16
N PRO A 168 11.43 -8.50 3.26
CA PRO A 168 12.69 -9.17 3.58
C PRO A 168 12.60 -10.69 3.70
N GLU A 169 11.47 -11.24 4.18
CA GLU A 169 11.24 -12.69 4.19
C GLU A 169 11.21 -13.26 2.76
N HIS A 170 10.40 -12.69 1.87
CA HIS A 170 10.36 -13.09 0.45
C HIS A 170 11.74 -13.02 -0.20
N LEU A 171 12.51 -11.97 0.06
CA LEU A 171 13.84 -11.80 -0.51
C LEU A 171 14.85 -12.83 0.02
N ARG A 172 14.76 -13.21 1.30
CA ARG A 172 15.59 -14.29 1.89
C ARG A 172 15.21 -15.66 1.33
N GLU A 173 13.91 -15.94 1.17
CA GLU A 173 13.45 -17.19 0.55
C GLU A 173 13.92 -17.34 -0.90
N LEU A 174 14.02 -16.22 -1.62
CA LEU A 174 14.59 -16.18 -2.96
C LEU A 174 16.13 -16.25 -2.97
N GLY A 175 16.78 -16.23 -1.81
CA GLY A 175 18.25 -16.22 -1.69
C GLY A 175 18.90 -14.93 -2.19
N LEU A 176 18.15 -13.82 -2.25
CA LEU A 176 18.63 -12.54 -2.79
C LEU A 176 19.29 -11.66 -1.73
N ILE A 177 19.02 -11.91 -0.44
CA ILE A 177 19.62 -11.23 0.71
C ILE A 177 19.89 -12.25 1.83
N GLU A 178 20.76 -11.87 2.78
CA GLU A 178 21.06 -12.65 4.01
C GLU A 178 19.95 -12.56 5.08
#